data_AF-A0A0F9AQM3-F1
#
_entry.id   AF-A0A0F9AQM3-F1
#
_cell.length_a   1.000
_cell.length_b   1.000
_cell.length_c   1.000
_cell.angle_alpha   90.00
_cell.angle_beta   90.00
_cell.angle_gamma   90.00
#
_symmetry.space_group_name_H-M   'P 1'
#
loop_
_entity.id
_entity.type
_entity.pdbx_description
1 polymer ?
#
loop_
_entity_poly.entity_id
_entity_poly.type
_entity_poly.pdbx_seq_one_letter_code
_entity_poly.pdbx_strand_id
1 'polypeptide(L)'
;MTKPIAFIAPYKKLAELFDDVCRELKKDIHIEIGDLDEGVRKAVELEEKGFDVVISRGGTAAAMKGELINLSVVEIQVSGFDLIRVLQQAKEHTDKIAIVGFNPFTDGIKDLGDIFNIELNVITLDFDCFHHTDSIKTKLEDIKKMGINWVVGDTISVKTAKELGLNALLIRSGKEALIQALFEAERCWKVKRRG
;
A
#
# COMPACT_ATOMS: atom_id res chain seq x y z
N MET A 1 -24.76 15.73 6.89
CA MET A 1 -24.12 14.90 7.94
C MET A 1 -22.73 14.58 7.44
N THR A 2 -21.68 14.92 8.20
CA THR A 2 -20.30 14.55 7.85
C THR A 2 -20.18 13.03 7.88
N LYS A 3 -19.53 12.45 6.86
CA LYS A 3 -19.28 11.01 6.82
C LYS A 3 -18.19 10.70 7.84
N PRO A 4 -18.32 9.70 8.72
CA PRO A 4 -17.33 9.44 9.76
C PRO A 4 -16.06 8.74 9.24
N ILE A 5 -16.13 8.14 8.06
CA ILE A 5 -15.05 7.35 7.47
C ILE A 5 -14.73 7.91 6.08
N ALA A 6 -13.44 8.10 5.83
CA ALA A 6 -12.91 8.44 4.52
C ALA A 6 -11.98 7.34 4.00
N PHE A 7 -11.75 7.34 2.69
CA PHE A 7 -10.73 6.56 2.02
C PHE A 7 -9.84 7.50 1.19
N ILE A 8 -8.54 7.42 1.39
CA ILE A 8 -7.54 8.11 0.57
C ILE A 8 -6.78 7.05 -0.23
N ALA A 9 -6.99 7.05 -1.54
CA ALA A 9 -6.32 6.15 -2.46
C ALA A 9 -5.01 6.76 -2.98
N PRO A 10 -3.86 6.05 -2.91
CA PRO A 10 -2.62 6.51 -3.53
C PRO A 10 -2.69 6.62 -5.07
N TYR A 11 -3.67 5.99 -5.72
CA TYR A 11 -3.84 6.09 -7.17
C TYR A 11 -5.28 5.82 -7.61
N LYS A 12 -5.66 6.39 -8.75
CA LYS A 12 -7.03 6.38 -9.29
C LYS A 12 -7.67 4.99 -9.38
N LYS A 13 -6.93 4.00 -9.88
CA LYS A 13 -7.48 2.64 -10.06
C LYS A 13 -7.87 1.97 -8.74
N LEU A 14 -7.21 2.31 -7.62
CA LEU A 14 -7.60 1.80 -6.31
C LEU A 14 -8.85 2.53 -5.80
N ALA A 15 -8.97 3.83 -6.04
CA ALA A 15 -10.19 4.59 -5.74
C ALA A 15 -11.41 4.03 -6.48
N GLU A 16 -11.27 3.75 -7.78
CA GLU A 16 -12.33 3.14 -8.60
C GLU A 16 -12.75 1.77 -8.05
N LEU A 17 -11.78 0.89 -7.74
CA LEU A 17 -12.08 -0.42 -7.16
C LEU A 17 -12.74 -0.33 -5.78
N PHE A 18 -12.34 0.64 -4.96
CA PHE A 18 -12.95 0.84 -3.64
C PHE A 18 -14.37 1.41 -3.74
N ASP A 19 -14.63 2.30 -4.70
CA ASP A 19 -15.98 2.80 -4.98
C ASP A 19 -16.92 1.66 -5.41
N ASP A 20 -16.44 0.73 -6.27
CA ASP A 20 -17.19 -0.47 -6.63
C ASP A 20 -17.54 -1.34 -5.41
N VAL A 21 -16.57 -1.54 -4.50
CA VAL A 21 -16.79 -2.25 -3.22
C VAL A 21 -17.85 -1.54 -2.37
N CYS A 22 -17.79 -0.21 -2.27
CA CYS A 22 -18.75 0.58 -1.51
C CYS A 22 -20.16 0.45 -2.09
N ARG A 23 -20.31 0.53 -3.41
CA ARG A 23 -21.60 0.37 -4.09
C ARG A 23 -22.21 -1.01 -3.86
N GLU A 24 -21.41 -2.07 -3.98
CA GLU A 24 -21.86 -3.44 -3.74
C GLU A 24 -22.33 -3.65 -2.30
N LEU A 25 -21.58 -3.12 -1.33
CA LEU A 25 -21.90 -3.22 0.09
C LEU A 25 -22.90 -2.17 0.57
N LYS A 26 -23.39 -1.30 -0.32
CA LYS A 26 -24.28 -0.17 -0.03
C LYS A 26 -23.74 0.73 1.10
N LYS A 27 -22.45 1.05 1.02
CA LYS A 27 -21.73 1.90 1.97
C LYS A 27 -21.50 3.27 1.33
N ASP A 28 -21.69 4.31 2.13
CA ASP A 28 -21.44 5.68 1.71
C ASP A 28 -20.16 6.19 2.39
N ILE A 29 -19.05 6.16 1.66
CA ILE A 29 -17.71 6.54 2.15
C ILE A 29 -17.23 7.76 1.34
N HIS A 30 -16.51 8.68 1.99
CA HIS A 30 -15.85 9.78 1.29
C HIS A 30 -14.56 9.27 0.66
N ILE A 31 -14.35 9.49 -0.65
CA ILE A 31 -13.17 8.98 -1.35
C ILE A 31 -12.38 10.15 -1.93
N GLU A 32 -11.09 10.19 -1.61
CA GLU A 32 -10.12 11.09 -2.23
C GLU A 32 -8.94 10.32 -2.81
N ILE A 33 -8.26 10.93 -3.79
CA ILE A 33 -6.99 10.42 -4.31
C ILE A 33 -5.88 11.32 -3.78
N GLY A 34 -4.78 10.73 -3.32
CA GLY A 34 -3.55 11.41 -2.90
C GLY A 34 -2.50 10.40 -2.46
N ASP A 35 -1.28 10.52 -2.98
CA ASP A 35 -0.14 9.65 -2.66
C ASP A 35 0.81 10.37 -1.69
N LEU A 36 1.32 9.64 -0.69
CA LEU A 36 2.30 10.12 0.30
C LEU A 36 1.88 11.49 0.88
N ASP A 37 2.72 12.52 0.75
CA ASP A 37 2.50 13.88 1.28
C ASP A 37 1.15 14.48 0.84
N GLU A 38 0.69 14.20 -0.38
CA GLU A 38 -0.64 14.65 -0.82
C GLU A 38 -1.75 13.97 -0.02
N GLY A 39 -1.62 12.66 0.21
CA GLY A 39 -2.55 11.91 1.04
C GLY A 39 -2.57 12.43 2.47
N VAL A 40 -1.40 12.72 3.05
CA VAL A 40 -1.30 13.28 4.40
C VAL A 40 -1.98 14.64 4.51
N ARG A 41 -1.71 15.57 3.59
CA ARG A 41 -2.40 16.89 3.57
C ARG A 41 -3.91 16.75 3.54
N LYS A 42 -4.42 15.85 2.69
CA LYS A 42 -5.86 15.57 2.60
C LYS A 42 -6.41 14.96 3.89
N ALA A 43 -5.65 14.08 4.54
CA ALA A 43 -6.05 13.49 5.80
C ALA A 43 -6.16 14.53 6.92
N VAL A 44 -5.24 15.51 6.97
CA VAL A 44 -5.32 16.66 7.90
C VAL A 44 -6.60 17.47 7.65
N GLU A 45 -6.92 17.80 6.39
CA GLU A 45 -8.16 18.51 6.06
C GLU A 45 -9.42 17.71 6.46
N LEU A 46 -9.38 16.38 6.36
CA LEU A 46 -10.49 15.51 6.77
C LEU A 46 -10.62 15.46 8.30
N GLU A 47 -9.51 15.43 9.03
CA GLU A 47 -9.51 15.54 10.49
C GLU A 47 -10.18 16.85 10.92
N GLU A 48 -9.82 17.98 10.30
CA GLU A 48 -10.46 19.29 10.54
C GLU A 48 -11.95 19.32 10.20
N LYS A 49 -12.37 18.56 9.17
CA LYS A 49 -13.77 18.38 8.77
C LYS A 49 -14.54 17.39 9.69
N GLY A 50 -13.89 16.85 10.72
CA GLY A 50 -14.51 15.99 11.73
C GLY A 50 -14.66 14.52 11.30
N PHE A 51 -13.80 14.03 10.41
CA PHE A 51 -13.71 12.60 10.12
C PHE A 51 -13.07 11.85 11.28
N ASP A 52 -13.56 10.64 11.57
CA ASP A 52 -13.08 9.82 12.68
C ASP A 52 -12.01 8.82 12.26
N VAL A 53 -12.15 8.27 11.04
CA VAL A 53 -11.31 7.18 10.52
C VAL A 53 -10.97 7.45 9.06
N VAL A 54 -9.72 7.19 8.67
CA VAL A 54 -9.28 7.18 7.28
C VAL A 54 -8.74 5.80 6.91
N ILE A 55 -9.14 5.30 5.76
CA ILE A 55 -8.59 4.11 5.13
C ILE A 55 -7.53 4.56 4.12
N SER A 56 -6.39 3.89 4.06
CA SER A 56 -5.38 4.13 3.01
C SER A 56 -4.55 2.85 2.77
N ARG A 57 -3.51 2.89 1.93
CA ARG A 57 -2.68 1.72 1.59
C ARG A 57 -1.19 2.04 1.57
N GLY A 58 -0.39 1.11 2.09
CA GLY A 58 1.07 1.09 1.94
C GLY A 58 1.73 2.37 2.45
N GLY A 59 2.75 2.88 1.75
CA GLY A 59 3.50 4.04 2.23
C GLY A 59 2.67 5.30 2.50
N THR A 60 1.54 5.48 1.81
CA THR A 60 0.62 6.60 2.12
C THR A 60 -0.04 6.43 3.49
N ALA A 61 -0.51 5.21 3.83
CA ALA A 61 -1.09 4.93 5.14
C ALA A 61 -0.05 5.02 6.25
N ALA A 62 1.17 4.57 5.99
CA ALA A 62 2.26 4.64 6.95
C ALA A 62 2.71 6.08 7.22
N ALA A 63 2.79 6.94 6.18
CA ALA A 63 3.04 8.37 6.33
C ALA A 63 1.95 9.05 7.19
N MET A 64 0.66 8.74 6.95
CA MET A 64 -0.44 9.26 7.76
C MET A 64 -0.34 8.86 9.24
N LYS A 65 0.05 7.61 9.54
CA LYS A 65 0.24 7.14 10.93
C LYS A 65 1.34 7.89 11.66
N GLY A 66 2.33 8.43 10.94
CA GLY A 66 3.42 9.22 11.53
C GLY A 66 3.02 10.64 11.91
N GLU A 67 2.03 11.22 11.20
CA GLU A 67 1.66 12.64 11.35
C GLU A 67 0.32 12.88 12.07
N LEU A 68 -0.64 11.97 11.96
CA LEU A 68 -1.99 12.17 12.47
C LEU A 68 -2.17 11.63 13.88
N ILE A 69 -2.75 12.45 14.77
CA ILE A 69 -2.94 12.11 16.18
C ILE A 69 -4.40 11.74 16.48
N ASN A 70 -5.37 12.49 15.93
CA ASN A 70 -6.77 12.29 16.27
C ASN A 70 -7.49 11.45 15.21
N LEU A 71 -7.05 11.45 13.95
CA LEU A 71 -7.64 10.63 12.89
C LEU A 71 -7.10 9.20 12.93
N SER A 72 -7.97 8.20 13.12
CA SER A 72 -7.54 6.81 13.16
C SER A 72 -7.24 6.30 11.75
N VAL A 73 -6.03 5.80 11.51
CA VAL A 73 -5.60 5.31 10.19
C VAL A 73 -5.73 3.79 10.12
N VAL A 74 -6.62 3.31 9.24
CA VAL A 74 -6.77 1.89 8.90
C VAL A 74 -6.04 1.62 7.58
N GLU A 75 -5.02 0.77 7.64
CA GLU A 75 -4.24 0.43 6.47
C GLU A 75 -4.76 -0.84 5.79
N ILE A 76 -4.98 -0.75 4.48
CA ILE A 76 -5.18 -1.90 3.60
C ILE A 76 -3.88 -2.71 3.55
N GLN A 77 -3.87 -3.83 4.25
CA GLN A 77 -2.75 -4.75 4.27
C GLN A 77 -2.62 -5.47 2.92
N VAL A 78 -1.37 -5.73 2.51
CA VAL A 78 -1.10 -6.62 1.38
C VAL A 78 -1.47 -8.04 1.79
N SER A 79 -2.35 -8.67 1.01
CA SER A 79 -2.79 -10.04 1.23
C SER A 79 -1.89 -11.05 0.51
N GLY A 80 -1.94 -12.31 0.93
CA GLY A 80 -1.28 -13.40 0.21
C GLY A 80 -1.77 -13.53 -1.24
N PHE A 81 -3.05 -13.23 -1.51
CA PHE A 81 -3.59 -13.24 -2.88
C PHE A 81 -2.99 -12.13 -3.74
N ASP A 82 -2.69 -10.96 -3.17
CA ASP A 82 -2.00 -9.87 -3.89
C ASP A 82 -0.62 -10.32 -4.35
N LEU A 83 0.13 -10.97 -3.45
CA LEU A 83 1.46 -11.50 -3.72
C LEU A 83 1.43 -12.62 -4.77
N ILE A 84 0.51 -13.58 -4.64
CA ILE A 84 0.35 -14.68 -5.61
C ILE A 84 0.09 -14.12 -7.02
N ARG A 85 -0.83 -13.15 -7.16
CA ARG A 85 -1.18 -12.56 -8.46
C ARG A 85 0.02 -11.86 -9.11
N VAL A 86 0.73 -11.03 -8.36
CA VAL A 86 1.84 -10.26 -8.92
C VAL A 86 3.08 -11.12 -9.17
N LEU A 87 3.35 -12.13 -8.33
CA LEU A 87 4.45 -13.07 -8.56
C LEU A 87 4.17 -13.95 -9.77
N GLN A 88 2.94 -14.43 -9.94
CA GLN A 88 2.54 -15.15 -11.14
C GLN A 88 2.76 -14.31 -12.40
N GLN A 89 2.39 -13.02 -12.35
CA GLN A 89 2.62 -12.08 -13.46
C GLN A 89 4.12 -11.85 -13.71
N ALA A 90 4.92 -11.66 -12.66
CA ALA A 90 6.37 -11.46 -12.79
C ALA A 90 7.06 -12.68 -13.41
N LYS A 91 6.59 -13.88 -13.05
CA LYS A 91 7.11 -15.17 -13.55
C LYS A 91 6.92 -15.38 -15.05
N GLU A 92 6.01 -14.64 -15.68
CA GLU A 92 5.88 -14.62 -17.16
C GLU A 92 7.11 -14.02 -17.85
N HIS A 93 7.97 -13.33 -17.10
CA HIS A 93 9.11 -12.59 -17.64
C HIS A 93 10.46 -12.94 -17.02
N THR A 94 10.50 -13.42 -15.78
CA THR A 94 11.74 -13.66 -15.04
C THR A 94 11.54 -14.68 -13.92
N ASP A 95 12.62 -15.37 -13.54
CA ASP A 95 12.70 -16.14 -12.30
C ASP A 95 13.46 -15.40 -11.20
N LYS A 96 14.05 -14.22 -11.47
CA LYS A 96 14.77 -13.39 -10.50
C LYS A 96 14.01 -12.11 -10.19
N ILE A 97 13.54 -11.97 -8.94
CA ILE A 97 12.65 -10.88 -8.54
C ILE A 97 13.12 -10.29 -7.22
N ALA A 98 13.12 -8.95 -7.14
CA ALA A 98 13.23 -8.22 -5.88
C ALA A 98 11.84 -7.75 -5.44
N ILE A 99 11.35 -8.23 -4.28
CA ILE A 99 10.22 -7.60 -3.60
C ILE A 99 10.73 -6.45 -2.74
N VAL A 100 10.16 -5.27 -2.92
CA VAL A 100 10.52 -4.04 -2.20
C VAL A 100 9.26 -3.41 -1.61
N GLY A 101 9.26 -3.18 -0.31
CA GLY A 101 8.15 -2.52 0.36
C GLY A 101 8.31 -2.48 1.88
N PHE A 102 7.24 -2.09 2.57
CA PHE A 102 7.23 -1.88 4.02
C PHE A 102 6.67 -3.11 4.76
N ASN A 103 7.13 -3.32 6.00
CA ASN A 103 6.54 -4.27 6.94
C ASN A 103 5.09 -3.84 7.30
N PRO A 104 4.06 -4.70 7.51
CA PRO A 104 3.85 -6.14 7.40
C PRO A 104 4.64 -7.03 6.46
N PHE A 105 4.34 -6.79 5.19
CA PHE A 105 4.14 -7.92 4.28
C PHE A 105 5.46 -8.47 3.75
N THR A 106 6.56 -7.75 3.96
CA THR A 106 7.90 -8.25 3.65
C THR A 106 8.38 -9.30 4.66
N ASP A 107 7.67 -9.49 5.77
CA ASP A 107 7.96 -10.55 6.73
C ASP A 107 7.44 -11.91 6.22
N GLY A 108 8.29 -12.93 6.26
CA GLY A 108 7.91 -14.32 5.95
C GLY A 108 7.65 -14.64 4.47
N ILE A 109 7.81 -13.68 3.55
CA ILE A 109 7.55 -13.92 2.12
C ILE A 109 8.70 -14.59 1.36
N LYS A 110 9.88 -14.76 1.96
CA LYS A 110 11.01 -15.44 1.32
C LYS A 110 10.64 -16.86 0.88
N ASP A 111 9.83 -17.56 1.69
CA ASP A 111 9.39 -18.94 1.43
C ASP A 111 8.48 -19.04 0.19
N LEU A 112 7.87 -17.94 -0.27
CA LEU A 112 7.15 -17.91 -1.55
C LEU A 112 8.09 -18.15 -2.74
N GLY A 113 9.39 -17.84 -2.59
CA GLY A 113 10.38 -18.09 -3.64
C GLY A 113 10.42 -19.56 -4.03
N ASP A 114 10.45 -20.46 -3.05
CA ASP A 114 10.49 -21.90 -3.27
C ASP A 114 9.19 -22.42 -3.89
N ILE A 115 8.04 -21.93 -3.42
CA ILE A 115 6.70 -22.32 -3.93
C ILE A 115 6.57 -21.93 -5.42
N PHE A 116 7.04 -20.74 -5.78
CA PHE A 116 6.97 -20.25 -7.15
C PHE A 116 8.16 -20.66 -8.01
N ASN A 117 9.17 -21.33 -7.45
CA ASN A 117 10.43 -21.66 -8.11
C ASN A 117 11.06 -20.41 -8.75
N ILE A 118 11.27 -19.39 -7.92
CA ILE A 118 11.88 -18.10 -8.28
C ILE A 118 12.97 -17.72 -7.26
N GLU A 119 14.03 -17.07 -7.72
CA GLU A 119 15.01 -16.39 -6.88
C GLU A 119 14.40 -15.08 -6.33
N LEU A 120 13.88 -15.16 -5.11
CA LEU A 120 13.20 -14.05 -4.45
C LEU A 120 14.12 -13.31 -3.47
N ASN A 121 14.42 -12.06 -3.77
CA ASN A 121 15.13 -11.16 -2.88
C ASN A 121 14.14 -10.20 -2.23
N VAL A 122 14.18 -10.05 -0.90
CA VAL A 122 13.24 -9.22 -0.16
C VAL A 122 13.97 -8.05 0.46
N ILE A 123 13.53 -6.84 0.15
CA ILE A 123 13.99 -5.58 0.73
C ILE A 123 12.85 -4.97 1.52
N THR A 124 13.04 -4.91 2.84
CA THR A 124 12.17 -4.16 3.73
C THR A 124 12.63 -2.70 3.80
N LEU A 125 11.69 -1.80 3.56
CA LEU A 125 11.84 -0.37 3.73
C LEU A 125 11.49 0.03 5.17
N ASP A 126 12.24 0.97 5.71
CA ASP A 126 12.01 1.60 7.01
C ASP A 126 11.14 2.86 6.85
N PHE A 127 10.59 3.37 7.96
CA PHE A 127 9.72 4.55 7.94
C PHE A 127 10.43 5.80 7.39
N ASP A 128 11.76 5.91 7.56
CA ASP A 128 12.52 7.07 7.06
C ASP A 128 12.55 7.14 5.52
N CYS A 129 12.28 6.02 4.84
CA CYS A 129 12.18 5.96 3.38
C CYS A 129 10.98 6.74 2.80
N PHE A 130 9.99 7.17 3.59
CA PHE A 130 8.83 7.91 3.06
C PHE A 130 9.20 9.26 2.48
N HIS A 131 10.14 9.96 3.12
CA HIS A 131 10.55 11.30 2.74
C HIS A 131 11.87 11.31 1.95
N HIS A 132 12.58 10.18 1.94
CA HIS A 132 13.91 10.06 1.34
C HIS A 132 13.98 8.90 0.35
N THR A 133 13.61 9.17 -0.90
CA THR A 133 13.72 8.17 -1.98
C THR A 133 15.15 7.71 -2.25
N ASP A 134 16.15 8.46 -1.80
CA ASP A 134 17.56 8.15 -2.05
C ASP A 134 17.99 6.83 -1.38
N SER A 135 17.45 6.51 -0.20
CA SER A 135 17.71 5.22 0.45
C SER A 135 17.11 4.06 -0.36
N ILE A 136 15.93 4.25 -0.96
CA ILE A 136 15.29 3.28 -1.85
C ILE A 136 16.13 3.12 -3.12
N LYS A 137 16.63 4.23 -3.71
CA LYS A 137 17.49 4.20 -4.90
C LYS A 137 18.76 3.39 -4.66
N THR A 138 19.48 3.65 -3.57
CA THR A 138 20.71 2.89 -3.24
C THR A 138 20.41 1.40 -3.11
N LYS A 139 19.35 1.01 -2.39
CA LYS A 139 18.94 -0.39 -2.25
C LYS A 139 18.63 -1.04 -3.62
N LEU A 140 17.97 -0.31 -4.52
CA LEU A 140 17.63 -0.80 -5.87
C LEU A 140 18.84 -0.85 -6.82
N GLU A 141 19.80 0.05 -6.69
CA GLU A 141 21.06 -0.01 -7.45
C GLU A 141 21.88 -1.24 -7.09
N ASP A 142 21.90 -1.63 -5.81
CA ASP A 142 22.59 -2.84 -5.36
C ASP A 142 21.93 -4.12 -5.90
N ILE A 143 20.60 -4.17 -5.93
CA ILE A 143 19.83 -5.24 -6.59
C ILE A 143 20.16 -5.33 -8.08
N LYS A 144 20.27 -4.19 -8.76
CA LYS A 144 20.67 -4.14 -10.17
C LYS A 144 22.08 -4.70 -10.39
N LYS A 145 23.04 -4.39 -9.50
CA LYS A 145 24.41 -4.94 -9.54
C LYS A 145 24.44 -6.46 -9.31
N MET A 146 23.47 -7.00 -8.57
CA MET A 146 23.27 -8.44 -8.39
C MET A 146 22.64 -9.14 -9.62
N GLY A 147 22.33 -8.39 -10.68
CA GLY A 147 21.73 -8.92 -11.91
C GLY A 147 20.21 -9.08 -11.86
N ILE A 148 19.56 -8.56 -10.82
CA ILE A 148 18.10 -8.59 -10.67
C ILE A 148 17.52 -7.32 -11.30
N ASN A 149 16.75 -7.50 -12.37
CA ASN A 149 16.20 -6.38 -13.16
C ASN A 149 14.67 -6.22 -13.03
N TRP A 150 14.04 -7.02 -12.17
CA TRP A 150 12.59 -7.03 -11.94
C TRP A 150 12.28 -6.76 -10.48
N VAL A 151 11.48 -5.71 -10.26
CA VAL A 151 11.04 -5.25 -8.95
C VAL A 151 9.54 -5.45 -8.81
N VAL A 152 9.10 -5.97 -7.68
CA VAL A 152 7.70 -6.04 -7.28
C VAL A 152 7.56 -5.22 -6.00
N GLY A 153 6.65 -4.26 -5.96
CA GLY A 153 6.57 -3.42 -4.77
C GLY A 153 5.35 -2.52 -4.70
N ASP A 154 5.40 -1.56 -3.79
CA ASP A 154 4.41 -0.51 -3.67
C ASP A 154 4.64 0.68 -4.62
N THR A 155 3.84 1.73 -4.50
CA THR A 155 3.87 2.86 -5.46
C THR A 155 5.24 3.53 -5.50
N ILE A 156 5.85 3.81 -4.34
CA ILE A 156 7.15 4.47 -4.25
C ILE A 156 8.29 3.56 -4.75
N SER A 157 8.23 2.26 -4.44
CA SER A 157 9.22 1.28 -4.91
C SER A 157 9.17 1.12 -6.44
N VAL A 158 7.96 1.01 -7.00
CA VAL A 158 7.76 0.88 -8.46
C VAL A 158 8.18 2.14 -9.19
N LYS A 159 7.86 3.32 -8.65
CA LYS A 159 8.28 4.60 -9.24
C LYS A 159 9.81 4.70 -9.27
N THR A 160 10.46 4.47 -8.13
CA THR A 160 11.91 4.52 -8.00
C THR A 160 12.62 3.49 -8.89
N ALA A 161 12.10 2.27 -8.97
CA ALA A 161 12.64 1.23 -9.83
C ALA A 161 12.60 1.62 -11.32
N LYS A 162 11.48 2.19 -11.77
CA LYS A 162 11.33 2.68 -13.16
C LYS A 162 12.29 3.83 -13.46
N GLU A 163 12.50 4.75 -12.52
CA GLU A 163 13.48 5.83 -12.66
C GLU A 163 14.91 5.31 -12.87
N LEU A 164 15.25 4.14 -12.29
CA LEU A 164 16.54 3.45 -12.46
C LEU A 164 16.61 2.53 -13.69
N GLY A 165 15.55 2.49 -14.51
CA GLY A 165 15.45 1.64 -15.69
C GLY A 165 15.22 0.16 -15.39
N LEU A 166 14.71 -0.17 -14.21
CA LEU A 166 14.31 -1.54 -13.85
C LEU A 166 12.88 -1.82 -14.33
N ASN A 167 12.58 -3.09 -14.64
CA ASN A 167 11.21 -3.53 -14.83
C ASN A 167 10.51 -3.55 -13.47
N ALA A 168 9.27 -3.09 -13.40
CA ALA A 168 8.57 -2.99 -12.12
C ALA A 168 7.08 -3.29 -12.21
N LEU A 169 6.59 -4.11 -11.27
CA LEU A 169 5.18 -4.45 -11.10
C LEU A 169 4.67 -3.96 -9.75
N LEU A 170 3.50 -3.33 -9.77
CA LEU A 170 2.82 -2.88 -8.55
C LEU A 170 2.07 -4.03 -7.91
N ILE A 171 2.29 -4.25 -6.62
CA ILE A 171 1.44 -5.09 -5.78
C ILE A 171 0.09 -4.38 -5.64
N ARG A 172 -0.92 -4.87 -6.34
CA ARG A 172 -2.27 -4.31 -6.33
C ARG A 172 -3.13 -5.05 -5.32
N SER A 173 -3.78 -4.29 -4.45
CA SER A 173 -4.77 -4.83 -3.51
C SER A 173 -5.99 -5.37 -4.25
N GLY A 174 -6.39 -6.58 -3.87
CA GLY A 174 -7.63 -7.21 -4.29
C GLY A 174 -8.84 -6.66 -3.55
N LYS A 175 -10.02 -6.99 -4.07
CA LYS A 175 -11.32 -6.58 -3.52
C LYS A 175 -11.49 -7.05 -2.07
N GLU A 176 -11.03 -8.25 -1.76
CA GLU A 176 -11.04 -8.88 -0.45
C GLU A 176 -10.31 -8.05 0.61
N ALA A 177 -9.14 -7.50 0.27
CA ALA A 177 -8.36 -6.66 1.19
C ALA A 177 -9.07 -5.33 1.46
N LEU A 178 -9.73 -4.75 0.44
CA LEU A 178 -10.53 -3.54 0.59
C LEU A 178 -11.75 -3.75 1.49
N ILE A 179 -12.46 -4.86 1.30
CA ILE A 179 -13.62 -5.23 2.14
C ILE A 179 -13.17 -5.40 3.60
N GLN A 180 -12.06 -6.10 3.83
CA GLN A 180 -11.50 -6.28 5.18
C GLN A 180 -11.14 -4.95 5.84
N ALA A 181 -10.44 -4.06 5.12
CA ALA A 181 -10.08 -2.74 5.63
C ALA A 181 -11.31 -1.87 5.93
N LEU A 182 -12.34 -1.94 5.09
CA LEU A 182 -13.59 -1.23 5.32
C LEU A 182 -14.30 -1.71 6.59
N PHE A 183 -14.42 -3.03 6.80
CA PHE A 183 -15.00 -3.57 8.03
C PHE A 183 -14.16 -3.26 9.27
N GLU A 184 -12.84 -3.21 9.13
CA GLU A 184 -11.96 -2.77 10.22
C GLU A 184 -12.19 -1.30 10.56
N ALA A 185 -12.28 -0.41 9.56
CA ALA A 185 -12.59 1.00 9.77
C ALA A 185 -13.93 1.20 10.47
N GLU A 186 -14.95 0.42 10.12
CA GLU A 186 -16.24 0.46 10.82
C GLU A 186 -16.14 0.00 12.28
N ARG A 187 -15.26 -0.98 12.58
CA ARG A 187 -14.98 -1.41 13.97
C ARG A 187 -14.24 -0.31 14.73
N CYS A 188 -13.17 0.25 14.17
CA CYS A 188 -12.41 1.35 14.77
C CYS A 188 -13.33 2.54 15.08
N TRP A 189 -14.18 2.92 14.12
CA TRP A 189 -15.15 3.99 14.31
C TRP A 189 -16.12 3.74 15.47
N LYS A 190 -16.67 2.52 15.56
CA LYS A 190 -17.58 2.14 16.66
C LYS A 190 -16.91 2.19 18.04
N VAL A 191 -15.63 1.80 18.13
CA VAL A 191 -14.87 1.84 19.40
C VAL A 191 -14.64 3.29 19.83
N LYS A 192 -14.23 4.14 18.89
CA LYS A 192 -13.92 5.55 19.16
C LYS A 192 -15.12 6.36 19.66
N ARG A 193 -16.35 5.99 19.27
CA ARG A 193 -17.59 6.62 19.76
C ARG A 193 -18.09 6.09 21.11
N ARG A 194 -17.50 5.00 21.62
CA ARG A 194 -17.88 4.39 22.90
C ARG A 194 -16.97 4.82 24.05
N GLY A 195 -15.78 5.34 23.75
CA GLY A 195 -14.89 6.01 24.70
C GLY A 195 -15.17 7.50 24.74
#